data_AF-A0A4Z2H562-F1
#
_entry.id   AF-A0A4Z2H562-F1
#
_cell.length_a   1.000
_cell.length_b   1.000
_cell.length_c   1.000
_cell.angle_alpha   90.00
_cell.angle_beta   90.00
_cell.angle_gamma   90.00
#
_symmetry.space_group_name_H-M   'P 1'
#
loop_
_entity.id
_entity.type
_entity.pdbx_description
1 polymer ?
#
loop_
_entity_poly.entity_id
_entity_poly.type
_entity_poly.pdbx_seq_one_letter_code
_entity_poly.pdbx_strand_id
1 'polypeptide(L)'
;MAAVLLQVLERTELNKLPKGAQNKLEKFVTELQNANEELRTQHERFKVDSEQQYFDTVKRLAESQEQILSATRDVQTLKEDNRKLNEELSTLKGIEGETPEEKPPQQQTKAKYEIEAEKRELARLLEKKTQEAENLTDWH
;
A
#
# COMPACT_ATOMS: atom_id res chain seq x y z
N MET A 1 -0.53 60.00 -43.85
CA MET A 1 -1.98 60.28 -43.69
C MET A 1 -2.31 59.91 -42.24
N ALA A 2 -3.13 60.70 -41.53
CA ALA A 2 -3.45 60.45 -40.12
C ALA A 2 -4.80 59.71 -40.05
N ALA A 3 -4.76 58.40 -40.26
CA ALA A 3 -5.93 57.56 -40.49
C ALA A 3 -6.68 57.22 -39.19
N VAL A 4 -5.95 57.05 -38.09
CA VAL A 4 -6.51 56.71 -36.79
C VAL A 4 -7.14 57.93 -36.13
N LEU A 5 -6.49 59.11 -36.20
CA LEU A 5 -7.08 60.33 -35.67
C LEU A 5 -8.39 60.72 -36.36
N LEU A 6 -8.55 60.40 -37.65
CA LEU A 6 -9.80 60.62 -38.40
C LEU A 6 -10.96 59.72 -37.95
N GLN A 7 -10.71 58.70 -37.13
CA GLN A 7 -11.77 57.91 -36.50
C GLN A 7 -12.45 58.66 -35.34
N VAL A 8 -11.80 59.69 -34.81
CA VAL A 8 -12.22 60.41 -33.59
C VAL A 8 -12.41 61.91 -33.82
N LEU A 9 -11.70 62.49 -34.80
CA LEU A 9 -11.76 63.90 -35.14
C LEU A 9 -12.28 64.10 -36.57
N GLU A 10 -13.08 65.14 -36.77
CA GLU A 10 -13.47 65.55 -38.11
C GLU A 10 -12.25 66.07 -38.90
N ARG A 11 -12.32 65.96 -40.23
CA ARG A 11 -11.21 66.40 -41.09
C ARG A 11 -10.93 67.90 -40.97
N THR A 12 -11.95 68.70 -40.75
CA THR A 12 -11.87 70.16 -40.51
C THR A 12 -11.16 70.47 -39.20
N GLU A 13 -11.41 69.70 -38.14
CA GLU A 13 -10.76 69.84 -36.84
C GLU A 13 -9.29 69.43 -36.92
N LEU A 14 -9.00 68.29 -37.55
CA LEU A 14 -7.65 67.78 -37.71
C LEU A 14 -6.77 68.78 -38.48
N ASN A 15 -7.32 69.42 -39.52
CA ASN A 15 -6.61 70.42 -40.32
C ASN A 15 -6.24 71.69 -39.55
N LYS A 16 -6.87 71.98 -38.40
CA LYS A 16 -6.48 73.10 -37.52
C LYS A 16 -5.19 72.81 -36.74
N LEU A 17 -4.79 71.54 -36.63
CA LEU A 17 -3.57 71.14 -35.93
C LEU A 17 -2.34 71.26 -36.83
N PRO A 18 -1.18 71.75 -36.31
CA PRO A 18 0.08 71.71 -37.04
C PRO A 18 0.47 70.30 -37.47
N LYS A 19 1.11 70.15 -38.63
CA LYS A 19 1.43 68.81 -39.17
C LYS A 19 2.30 67.97 -38.24
N GLY A 20 3.25 68.60 -37.54
CA GLY A 20 4.08 67.92 -36.53
C GLY A 20 3.25 67.40 -35.35
N ALA A 21 2.20 68.10 -34.93
CA ALA A 21 1.30 67.66 -33.87
C ALA A 21 0.43 66.49 -34.35
N GLN A 22 -0.14 66.58 -35.56
CA GLN A 22 -0.89 65.47 -36.16
C GLN A 22 -0.05 64.18 -36.21
N ASN A 23 1.20 64.26 -36.68
CA ASN A 23 2.06 63.08 -36.80
C ASN A 23 2.42 62.46 -35.43
N LYS A 24 2.68 63.30 -34.42
CA LYS A 24 2.97 62.82 -33.06
C LYS A 24 1.76 62.15 -32.41
N LEU A 25 0.60 62.78 -32.52
CA LEU A 25 -0.65 62.24 -32.00
C LEU A 25 -1.02 60.93 -32.70
N GLU A 26 -0.91 60.87 -34.03
CA GLU A 26 -1.18 59.65 -34.80
C GLU A 26 -0.26 58.50 -34.35
N LYS A 27 1.05 58.78 -34.23
CA LYS A 27 2.02 57.81 -33.73
C LYS A 27 1.65 57.32 -32.33
N PHE A 28 1.39 58.24 -31.40
CA PHE A 28 1.07 57.90 -30.01
C PHE A 28 -0.22 57.07 -29.90
N VAL A 29 -1.28 57.44 -30.63
CA VAL A 29 -2.54 56.69 -30.62
C VAL A 29 -2.35 55.30 -31.24
N THR A 30 -1.58 55.19 -32.33
CA THR A 30 -1.26 53.89 -32.95
C THR A 30 -0.47 53.00 -31.99
N GLU A 31 0.56 53.54 -31.33
CA GLU A 31 1.35 52.81 -30.33
C GLU A 31 0.48 52.34 -29.15
N LEU A 32 -0.45 53.18 -28.68
CA LEU A 32 -1.40 52.81 -27.64
C LEU A 32 -2.38 51.72 -28.09
N GLN A 33 -2.89 51.78 -29.32
CA GLN A 33 -3.77 50.74 -29.87
C GLN A 33 -3.05 49.40 -29.94
N ASN A 34 -1.83 49.38 -30.49
CA ASN A 34 -1.01 48.18 -30.58
C ASN A 34 -0.68 47.61 -29.19
N ALA A 35 -0.31 48.45 -28.23
CA ALA A 35 -0.02 48.01 -26.87
C ALA A 35 -1.26 47.42 -26.18
N ASN A 36 -2.46 47.97 -26.44
CA ASN A 36 -3.71 47.45 -25.89
C ASN A 36 -4.08 46.09 -26.50
N GLU A 37 -3.89 45.94 -27.82
CA GLU A 37 -4.09 44.65 -28.51
C GLU A 37 -3.11 43.58 -28.02
N GLU A 38 -1.85 43.95 -27.82
CA GLU A 38 -0.84 43.05 -27.27
C GLU A 38 -1.21 42.64 -25.83
N LEU A 39 -1.58 43.58 -24.96
CA LEU A 39 -2.02 43.28 -23.60
C LEU A 39 -3.25 42.35 -23.57
N ARG A 40 -4.24 42.56 -24.44
CA ARG A 40 -5.41 41.68 -24.55
C ARG A 40 -5.01 40.28 -24.98
N THR A 41 -4.12 40.17 -25.96
CA THR A 41 -3.61 38.87 -26.44
C THR A 41 -2.86 38.13 -25.34
N GLN A 42 -1.97 38.82 -24.62
CA GLN A 42 -1.24 38.24 -23.49
C GLN A 42 -2.18 37.81 -22.36
N HIS A 43 -3.21 38.62 -22.07
CA HIS A 43 -4.19 38.28 -21.05
C HIS A 43 -4.99 37.02 -21.39
N GLU A 44 -5.48 36.90 -22.62
CA GLU A 44 -6.23 35.70 -23.03
C GLU A 44 -5.34 34.45 -23.01
N ARG A 45 -4.08 34.58 -23.46
CA ARG A 45 -3.11 33.49 -23.37
C ARG A 45 -2.87 33.07 -21.92
N PHE A 46 -2.60 34.03 -21.02
CA PHE A 46 -2.38 33.75 -19.62
C PHE A 46 -3.60 33.08 -18.97
N LYS A 47 -4.81 33.53 -19.31
CA LYS A 47 -6.05 32.95 -18.83
C LYS A 47 -6.18 31.48 -19.25
N VAL A 48 -5.99 31.18 -20.54
CA VAL A 48 -6.04 29.80 -21.06
C VAL A 48 -4.98 28.92 -20.39
N ASP A 49 -3.74 29.42 -20.28
CA ASP A 49 -2.64 28.68 -19.65
C ASP A 49 -2.94 28.39 -18.16
N SER A 50 -3.49 29.37 -17.45
CA SER A 50 -3.88 29.24 -16.04
C SER A 50 -5.03 28.25 -15.85
N GLU A 51 -6.07 28.32 -16.69
CA GLU A 51 -7.20 27.38 -16.66
C GLU A 51 -6.74 25.94 -16.92
N GLN A 52 -5.84 25.75 -17.89
CA GLN A 52 -5.27 24.43 -18.19
C GLN A 52 -4.45 23.87 -17.02
N GLN A 53 -3.56 24.68 -16.43
CA GLN A 53 -2.76 24.28 -15.27
C GLN A 53 -3.62 23.92 -14.05
N TYR A 54 -4.69 24.68 -13.82
CA TYR A 54 -5.65 24.40 -12.76
C TYR A 54 -6.34 23.05 -13.00
N PHE A 55 -6.83 22.82 -14.22
CA PHE A 55 -7.46 21.55 -14.60
C PHE A 55 -6.52 20.35 -14.38
N ASP A 56 -5.28 20.42 -14.86
CA ASP A 56 -4.30 19.34 -14.71
C ASP A 56 -3.93 19.07 -13.26
N THR A 57 -3.91 20.11 -12.43
CA THR A 57 -3.64 19.99 -10.99
C THR A 57 -4.82 19.33 -10.26
N VAL A 58 -6.05 19.73 -10.58
CA VAL A 58 -7.27 19.11 -10.04
C VAL A 58 -7.35 17.63 -10.44
N LYS A 59 -7.03 17.32 -11.69
CA LYS A 59 -7.01 15.93 -12.18
C LYS A 59 -6.02 15.06 -11.39
N ARG A 60 -4.76 15.51 -11.25
CA ARG A 60 -3.74 14.79 -10.45
C ARG A 60 -4.14 14.65 -8.98
N LEU A 61 -4.79 15.66 -8.42
CA LEU A 61 -5.29 15.60 -7.04
C LEU A 61 -6.35 14.52 -6.89
N ALA A 62 -7.32 14.44 -7.82
CA ALA A 62 -8.36 13.41 -7.80
C ALA A 62 -7.76 12.00 -7.94
N GLU A 63 -6.83 11.81 -8.87
CA GLU A 63 -6.11 10.54 -9.05
C GLU A 63 -5.36 10.13 -7.77
N SER A 64 -4.67 11.06 -7.12
CA SER A 64 -3.98 10.83 -5.85
C SER A 64 -4.94 10.47 -4.71
N GLN A 65 -6.08 11.14 -4.62
CA GLN A 65 -7.11 10.81 -3.63
C GLN A 65 -7.64 9.38 -3.81
N GLU A 66 -7.90 8.96 -5.06
CA GLU A 66 -8.35 7.60 -5.34
C GLU A 66 -7.28 6.55 -4.98
N GLN A 67 -6.01 6.82 -5.27
CA GLN A 67 -4.89 5.96 -4.86
C GLN A 67 -4.81 5.82 -3.33
N ILE A 68 -4.93 6.94 -2.59
CA ILE A 68 -4.93 6.92 -1.11
C ILE A 68 -6.10 6.10 -0.58
N LEU A 69 -7.30 6.25 -1.16
CA LEU A 69 -8.48 5.47 -0.78
C LEU A 69 -8.27 3.98 -1.04
N SER A 70 -7.71 3.60 -2.19
CA SER A 70 -7.37 2.21 -2.49
C SER A 70 -6.37 1.65 -1.47
N ALA A 71 -5.24 2.33 -1.26
CA ALA A 71 -4.20 1.89 -0.33
C ALA A 71 -4.73 1.79 1.11
N THR A 72 -5.64 2.68 1.52
CA THR A 72 -6.26 2.62 2.84
C THR A 72 -7.12 1.37 2.99
N ARG A 73 -7.89 0.99 1.96
CA ARG A 73 -8.67 -0.25 1.96
C ARG A 73 -7.76 -1.47 2.05
N ASP A 74 -6.67 -1.49 1.29
CA ASP A 74 -5.70 -2.60 1.32
C ASP A 74 -5.08 -2.77 2.71
N VAL A 75 -4.69 -1.66 3.35
CA VAL A 75 -4.17 -1.68 4.72
C VAL A 75 -5.22 -2.19 5.72
N GLN A 76 -6.49 -1.82 5.57
CA GLN A 76 -7.56 -2.34 6.44
C GLN A 76 -7.74 -3.85 6.28
N THR A 77 -7.76 -4.35 5.04
CA THR A 77 -7.82 -5.79 4.75
C THR A 77 -6.62 -6.51 5.37
N LEU A 78 -5.40 -6.02 5.15
CA LEU A 78 -4.18 -6.64 5.70
C LEU A 78 -4.16 -6.64 7.23
N LYS A 79 -4.71 -5.61 7.89
CA LYS A 79 -4.84 -5.57 9.34
C LYS A 79 -5.79 -6.65 9.85
N GLU A 80 -6.91 -6.84 9.17
CA GLU A 80 -7.89 -7.86 9.53
C GLU A 80 -7.34 -9.28 9.31
N ASP A 81 -6.63 -9.52 8.21
CA ASP A 81 -6.00 -10.81 7.96
C ASP A 81 -4.88 -11.10 8.97
N ASN A 82 -4.06 -10.11 9.32
CA ASN A 82 -3.07 -10.25 10.39
C ASN A 82 -3.71 -10.56 11.75
N ARG A 83 -4.87 -9.96 12.07
CA ARG A 83 -5.61 -10.24 13.30
C ARG A 83 -6.04 -11.70 13.34
N LYS A 84 -6.65 -12.21 12.26
CA LYS A 84 -7.06 -13.62 12.14
C LYS A 84 -5.88 -14.59 12.27
N LEU A 85 -4.78 -14.33 11.55
CA LEU A 85 -3.58 -15.16 11.64
C LEU A 85 -3.00 -15.17 13.06
N ASN A 86 -3.03 -14.04 13.76
CA ASN A 86 -2.55 -13.97 15.14
C ASN A 86 -3.45 -14.73 16.13
N GLU A 87 -4.76 -14.72 15.90
CA GLU A 87 -5.73 -15.56 16.63
C GLU A 87 -5.44 -17.06 16.38
N GLU A 88 -5.30 -17.48 15.11
CA GLU A 88 -4.97 -18.87 14.74
C GLU A 88 -3.65 -19.35 15.36
N LEU A 89 -2.60 -18.53 15.30
CA LEU A 89 -1.31 -18.83 15.94
C LEU A 89 -1.44 -18.98 17.46
N SER A 90 -2.29 -18.18 18.10
CA SER A 90 -2.53 -18.27 19.54
C SER A 90 -3.26 -19.57 19.89
N THR A 91 -4.24 -19.97 19.08
CA THR A 91 -4.93 -21.27 19.23
C THR A 91 -3.97 -22.45 19.05
N LEU A 92 -3.14 -22.44 18.00
CA LEU A 92 -2.17 -23.51 17.75
C LEU A 92 -1.15 -23.64 18.89
N LYS A 93 -0.62 -22.52 19.41
CA LYS A 93 0.27 -22.54 20.59
C LYS A 93 -0.41 -23.08 21.84
N GLY A 94 -1.70 -22.78 22.04
CA GLY A 94 -2.49 -23.36 23.12
C GLY A 94 -2.61 -24.88 22.99
N ILE A 95 -2.81 -25.37 21.77
CA ILE A 95 -2.92 -26.81 21.47
C ILE A 95 -1.56 -27.52 21.59
N GLU A 96 -0.44 -26.89 21.19
CA GLU A 96 0.93 -27.42 21.43
C GLU A 96 1.28 -27.50 22.92
N GLY A 97 0.69 -26.66 23.78
CA GLY A 97 0.80 -26.79 25.23
C GLY A 97 -0.07 -27.90 25.83
N GLU A 98 -1.07 -28.37 25.08
CA GLU A 98 -2.03 -29.40 25.46
C GLU A 98 -1.84 -30.72 24.71
N THR A 99 -0.72 -30.92 24.01
CA THR A 99 -0.33 -32.28 23.60
C THR A 99 -0.15 -33.11 24.87
N PRO A 100 -0.82 -34.28 25.01
CA PRO A 100 -0.68 -35.16 26.16
C PRO A 100 0.66 -35.91 26.08
N GLU A 101 1.75 -35.17 26.09
CA GLU A 101 3.11 -35.68 26.18
C GLU A 101 3.57 -35.51 27.62
N GLU A 102 3.01 -36.33 28.52
CA GLU A 102 3.62 -36.79 29.78
C GLU A 102 2.58 -37.60 30.58
N LYS A 103 2.43 -38.89 30.22
CA LYS A 103 2.09 -39.86 31.28
C LYS A 103 3.23 -39.81 32.28
N PRO A 104 2.95 -39.69 33.60
CA PRO A 104 3.99 -39.43 34.58
C PRO A 104 5.04 -40.56 34.55
N PRO A 105 6.35 -40.25 34.61
CA PRO A 105 7.43 -41.24 34.56
C PRO A 105 7.28 -42.34 35.63
N GLN A 106 6.51 -42.06 36.68
CA GLN A 106 6.23 -43.00 37.77
C GLN A 106 5.41 -44.24 37.35
N GLN A 107 4.51 -44.15 36.36
CA GLN A 107 3.79 -45.33 35.86
C GLN A 107 4.69 -46.21 35.00
N GLN A 108 5.55 -45.60 34.18
CA GLN A 108 6.48 -46.34 33.32
C GLN A 108 7.54 -47.09 34.14
N THR A 109 8.02 -46.49 35.23
CA THR A 109 8.98 -47.15 36.13
C THR A 109 8.36 -48.32 36.88
N LYS A 110 7.10 -48.22 37.34
CA LYS A 110 6.39 -49.35 37.98
C LYS A 110 6.19 -50.52 37.03
N ALA A 111 5.69 -50.24 35.83
CA ALA A 111 5.50 -51.27 34.80
C ALA A 111 6.83 -51.95 34.42
N LYS A 112 7.94 -51.19 34.35
CA LYS A 112 9.27 -51.75 34.08
C LYS A 112 9.71 -52.73 35.17
N TYR A 113 9.50 -52.41 36.45
CA TYR A 113 9.86 -53.30 37.56
C TYR A 113 9.00 -54.58 37.59
N GLU A 114 7.70 -54.48 37.29
CA GLU A 114 6.81 -55.64 37.21
C GLU A 114 7.25 -56.59 36.08
N ILE A 115 7.53 -56.07 34.89
CA ILE A 115 8.02 -56.86 33.75
C ILE A 115 9.36 -57.53 34.09
N GLU A 116 10.26 -56.84 34.79
CA GLU A 116 11.57 -57.40 35.16
C GLU A 116 11.48 -58.46 36.27
N ALA A 117 10.47 -58.39 37.13
CA ALA A 117 10.15 -59.43 38.10
C ALA A 117 9.56 -60.67 37.40
N GLU A 118 8.60 -60.48 36.50
CA GLU A 118 8.02 -61.57 35.71
C GLU A 118 9.06 -62.28 34.86
N LYS A 119 9.98 -61.54 34.22
CA LYS A 119 11.08 -62.11 33.45
C LYS A 119 12.00 -62.99 34.31
N ARG A 120 12.29 -62.57 35.55
CA ARG A 120 13.10 -63.37 36.49
C ARG A 120 12.38 -64.64 36.92
N GLU A 121 11.08 -64.58 37.15
CA GLU A 121 10.30 -65.75 37.54
C GLU A 121 10.16 -66.75 36.38
N LEU A 122 9.93 -66.24 35.17
CA LEU A 122 9.93 -67.06 33.95
C LEU A 122 11.28 -67.74 33.73
N ALA A 123 12.40 -67.04 33.96
CA ALA A 123 13.72 -67.64 33.85
C ALA A 123 13.93 -68.79 34.86
N ARG A 124 13.47 -68.63 36.10
CA ARG A 124 13.51 -69.71 37.11
C ARG A 124 12.64 -70.90 36.73
N LEU A 125 11.44 -70.65 36.22
CA LEU A 125 10.53 -71.69 35.74
C LEU A 125 11.12 -72.44 34.56
N LEU A 126 11.76 -71.73 33.63
CA LEU A 126 12.40 -72.30 32.46
C LEU A 126 13.58 -73.17 32.88
N GLU A 127 14.45 -72.69 33.77
CA GLU A 127 15.55 -73.48 34.34
C GLU A 127 15.05 -74.75 35.02
N LYS A 128 14.01 -74.65 35.85
CA LYS A 128 13.39 -75.81 36.50
C LYS A 128 12.85 -76.81 35.46
N LYS A 129 12.19 -76.32 34.40
CA LYS A 129 11.66 -77.17 33.34
C LYS A 129 12.75 -77.82 32.50
N THR A 130 13.85 -77.11 32.25
CA THR A 130 15.05 -77.67 31.61
C THR A 130 15.64 -78.78 32.47
N GLN A 131 15.83 -78.55 33.78
CA GLN A 131 16.34 -79.58 34.69
C GLN A 131 15.41 -80.80 34.78
N GLU A 132 14.10 -80.58 34.80
CA GLU A 132 13.11 -81.67 34.75
C GLU A 132 13.20 -82.46 33.43
N ALA A 133 13.40 -81.78 32.30
CA ALA A 133 13.57 -82.43 31.00
C ALA A 133 14.90 -83.20 30.92
N GLU A 134 16.00 -82.65 31.42
CA GLU A 134 17.31 -83.30 31.51
C GLU A 134 17.22 -84.58 32.36
N ASN A 135 16.59 -84.50 33.53
CA ASN A 135 16.36 -85.64 34.42
C ASN A 135 15.50 -86.74 33.77
N LEU A 136 14.63 -86.39 32.80
CA LEU A 136 13.82 -87.34 32.04
C LEU A 136 14.57 -87.92 30.84
N THR A 137 15.51 -87.19 30.24
CA THR A 137 16.39 -87.69 29.17
C THR A 137 17.51 -88.60 29.68
N ASP A 138 17.88 -88.51 30.96
CA ASP A 138 18.84 -89.43 31.60
C ASP A 138 18.28 -90.85 31.89
N TRP A 139 17.01 -91.11 31.51
CA TRP A 139 16.33 -92.42 31.64
C TRP A 139 16.06 -93.13 30.29
N HIS A 140 16.79 -92.78 29.23
CA HIS A 140 16.77 -93.48 27.93
C HIS A 140 18.13 -94.06 27.56
#